data_AF-W1XY73-F1
#
_entry.id   AF-W1XY73-F1
#
_cell.length_a   1.000
_cell.length_b   1.000
_cell.length_c   1.000
_cell.angle_alpha   90.00
_cell.angle_beta   90.00
_cell.angle_gamma   90.00
#
_symmetry.space_group_name_H-M   'P 1'
#
loop_
_entity.id
_entity.type
_entity.pdbx_description
1 polymer ?
#
loop_
_entity_poly.entity_id
_entity_poly.type
_entity_poly.pdbx_seq_one_letter_code
_entity_poly.pdbx_strand_id
1 'polypeptide(L)'
;FMMEPWDGPAAMGFTDGTVIGGVLDRNGLRPARYYVTTDDRVIMASEVGVVNENAENIRAKGRLEPGKMLLIDTEEQRIIYDEEIKQRVATELIEV
;
A
#
# COMPACT_ATOMS: atom_id res chain seq x y z
N PHE A 1 14.92 21.88 -0.90
CA PHE A 1 14.26 20.68 -0.36
C PHE A 1 13.51 21.07 0.89
N MET A 2 12.24 20.71 1.01
CA MET A 2 11.45 20.95 2.24
C MET A 2 11.80 19.93 3.33
N MET A 3 12.24 18.73 2.94
CA MET A 3 12.75 17.67 3.80
C MET A 3 13.76 16.81 3.03
N GLU A 4 14.78 16.31 3.73
CA GLU A 4 15.73 15.32 3.19
C GLU A 4 15.12 13.91 3.15
N PRO A 5 15.45 13.05 2.17
CA PRO A 5 14.91 11.69 2.13
C PRO A 5 15.38 10.85 3.32
N TRP A 6 14.44 10.18 3.98
CA TRP A 6 14.73 9.20 5.03
C TRP A 6 15.08 7.87 4.35
N ASP A 7 16.38 7.65 4.12
CA ASP A 7 16.88 6.55 3.30
C ASP A 7 17.21 5.28 4.10
N GLY A 8 17.22 4.14 3.41
CA GLY A 8 17.51 2.82 3.97
C GLY A 8 16.40 1.78 3.69
N PRO A 9 16.69 0.47 3.83
CA PRO A 9 15.71 -0.58 3.56
C PRO A 9 14.48 -0.50 4.47
N ALA A 10 13.32 -0.21 3.90
CA ALA A 10 12.09 -0.01 4.66
C ALA A 10 10.87 -0.65 3.98
N ALA A 11 10.02 -1.29 4.78
CA ALA A 11 8.66 -1.66 4.44
C ALA A 11 7.77 -1.20 5.59
N MET A 12 6.84 -0.29 5.32
CA MET A 12 6.03 0.35 6.34
C MET A 12 4.55 0.12 6.06
N GLY A 13 3.84 -0.34 7.08
CA GLY A 13 2.39 -0.22 7.16
C GLY A 13 2.04 1.04 7.96
N PHE A 14 1.01 1.77 7.53
CA PHE A 14 0.57 3.00 8.18
C PHE A 14 -0.94 3.14 8.12
N THR A 15 -1.49 3.98 9.00
CA THR A 15 -2.91 4.36 9.01
C THR A 15 -3.10 5.67 9.78
N ASP A 16 -4.11 6.44 9.42
CA ASP A 16 -4.58 7.62 10.16
C ASP A 16 -5.95 7.40 10.83
N GLY A 17 -6.50 6.17 10.76
CA GLY A 17 -7.82 5.82 11.24
C GLY A 17 -8.88 5.69 10.15
N THR A 18 -8.71 6.36 9.01
CA THR A 18 -9.63 6.28 7.85
C THR A 18 -8.98 5.56 6.67
N VAL A 19 -7.71 5.87 6.39
CA VAL A 19 -6.93 5.17 5.36
C VAL A 19 -5.93 4.22 6.00
N ILE A 20 -5.66 3.10 5.33
CA ILE A 20 -4.64 2.13 5.69
C ILE A 20 -3.76 1.91 4.47
N GLY A 21 -2.44 1.87 4.63
CA GLY A 21 -1.56 1.70 3.50
C GLY A 21 -0.25 1.00 3.79
N GLY A 22 0.44 0.69 2.70
CA GLY A 22 1.74 0.06 2.68
C GLY A 22 2.64 0.71 1.64
N VAL A 23 3.90 0.98 2.02
CA VAL A 23 4.91 1.55 1.13
C VAL A 23 6.29 0.95 1.39
N LEU A 24 7.12 0.93 0.35
CA LEU A 24 8.52 0.55 0.45
C LEU A 24 9.44 1.77 0.33
N ASP A 25 10.69 1.60 0.75
CA ASP A 25 11.74 2.53 0.36
C ASP A 25 11.85 2.66 -1.17
N ARG A 26 12.51 3.73 -1.63
CA ARG A 26 12.62 4.06 -3.06
C ARG A 26 13.23 2.96 -3.93
N ASN A 27 14.00 2.04 -3.33
CA ASN A 27 14.66 0.93 -4.00
C ASN A 27 13.92 -0.41 -3.80
N GLY A 28 12.90 -0.46 -2.93
CA GLY A 28 12.14 -1.66 -2.60
C GLY A 28 13.01 -2.78 -2.04
N LEU A 29 13.88 -2.47 -1.08
CA LEU A 29 14.86 -3.41 -0.54
C LEU A 29 14.27 -4.38 0.47
N ARG A 30 12.98 -4.23 0.83
CA ARG A 30 12.24 -5.13 1.71
C ARG A 30 11.07 -5.77 0.97
N PRO A 31 10.77 -7.05 1.24
CA PRO A 31 9.61 -7.69 0.66
C PRO A 31 8.33 -7.22 1.34
N ALA A 32 7.28 -7.02 0.56
CA ALA A 32 5.92 -6.86 1.03
C ALA A 32 4.95 -7.46 -0.01
N ARG A 33 4.12 -8.39 0.43
CA ARG A 33 3.13 -9.11 -0.37
C ARG A 33 1.75 -8.80 0.19
N TYR A 34 0.76 -8.76 -0.69
CA TYR A 34 -0.61 -8.61 -0.25
C TYR A 34 -1.57 -9.53 -1.01
N TYR A 35 -2.66 -9.89 -0.32
CA TYR A 35 -3.81 -10.58 -0.87
C TYR A 35 -5.03 -9.69 -0.73
N VAL A 36 -5.87 -9.71 -1.76
CA VAL A 36 -7.25 -9.22 -1.69
C VAL A 36 -8.13 -10.44 -1.68
N THR A 37 -8.97 -10.58 -0.67
CA THR A 37 -9.87 -11.73 -0.54
C THR A 37 -11.21 -11.47 -1.22
N THR A 38 -12.04 -12.52 -1.33
CA THR A 38 -13.40 -12.39 -1.88
C THR A 38 -14.41 -11.87 -0.85
N ASP A 39 -14.07 -11.92 0.43
CA ASP A 39 -14.80 -11.32 1.56
C ASP A 39 -14.29 -9.91 1.94
N ASP A 40 -13.74 -9.18 0.96
CA ASP A 40 -13.33 -7.77 1.06
C ASP A 40 -12.28 -7.44 2.13
N ARG A 41 -11.42 -8.42 2.47
CA ARG A 41 -10.25 -8.20 3.32
C ARG A 41 -9.01 -7.95 2.46
N VAL A 42 -8.13 -7.09 2.96
CA VAL A 42 -6.78 -6.92 2.43
C VAL A 42 -5.79 -7.39 3.48
N ILE A 43 -4.94 -8.35 3.12
CA ILE A 43 -3.92 -8.91 3.99
C ILE A 43 -2.56 -8.53 3.41
N MET A 44 -1.76 -7.76 4.14
CA MET A 44 -0.39 -7.43 3.77
C MET A 44 0.59 -7.98 4.79
N ALA A 45 1.66 -8.62 4.31
CA ALA A 45 2.74 -9.12 5.15
C ALA A 45 4.08 -9.12 4.40
N SER A 46 5.19 -9.27 5.11
CA SER A 46 6.52 -9.36 4.48
C SER A 46 6.70 -10.62 3.64
N GLU A 47 5.94 -11.67 3.94
CA GLU A 47 6.04 -12.98 3.30
C GLU A 47 4.66 -13.54 2.95
N VAL A 48 4.64 -14.59 2.13
CA VAL A 48 3.43 -15.34 1.78
C VAL A 48 3.14 -16.41 2.83
N GLY A 49 1.85 -16.68 3.10
CA GLY A 49 1.45 -17.74 4.04
C GLY A 49 1.52 -17.37 5.53
N VAL A 50 1.73 -16.09 5.85
CA VAL A 50 1.72 -15.60 7.25
C VAL A 50 0.32 -15.74 7.88
N VAL A 51 -0.72 -15.45 7.10
CA VAL A 51 -2.12 -15.67 7.47
C VAL A 51 -2.62 -16.88 6.71
N ASN A 52 -3.23 -17.83 7.43
CA ASN A 52 -3.86 -18.99 6.83
C ASN A 52 -5.19 -18.56 6.20
N GLU A 53 -5.26 -18.60 4.88
CA GLU A 53 -6.44 -18.19 4.10
C GLU A 53 -6.69 -19.21 2.99
N ASN A 54 -7.95 -19.55 2.74
CA ASN A 54 -8.27 -20.53 1.70
C ASN A 54 -7.97 -19.92 0.32
N ALA A 55 -7.31 -20.69 -0.55
CA ALA A 55 -7.00 -20.27 -1.92
C ALA A 55 -8.26 -19.83 -2.69
N GLU A 56 -9.41 -20.45 -2.43
CA GLU A 56 -10.70 -20.08 -3.02
C GLU A 56 -11.18 -18.69 -2.60
N ASN A 57 -10.77 -18.23 -1.41
CA ASN A 57 -11.08 -16.88 -0.92
C ASN A 57 -10.11 -15.83 -1.46
N ILE A 58 -9.09 -16.18 -2.26
CA ILE A 58 -8.14 -15.20 -2.78
C ILE A 58 -8.60 -14.64 -4.12
N ARG A 59 -9.10 -13.40 -4.12
CA ARG A 59 -9.48 -12.66 -5.33
C ARG A 59 -8.26 -12.20 -6.12
N ALA A 60 -7.25 -11.65 -5.45
CA ALA A 60 -6.04 -11.15 -6.09
C ALA A 60 -4.80 -11.32 -5.20
N LYS A 61 -3.64 -11.42 -5.83
CA LYS A 61 -2.33 -11.45 -5.16
C LYS A 61 -1.43 -10.38 -5.78
N GLY A 62 -0.71 -9.65 -4.95
CA GLY A 62 0.21 -8.63 -5.39
C GLY A 62 1.43 -8.50 -4.48
N ARG A 63 2.30 -7.56 -4.85
CA ARG A 63 3.46 -7.14 -4.06
C ARG A 63 3.58 -5.62 -4.16
N LEU A 64 4.13 -5.00 -3.12
CA LEU A 64 4.55 -3.62 -3.24
C LEU A 64 5.78 -3.53 -4.13
N GLU A 65 5.83 -2.47 -4.93
CA GLU A 65 6.93 -2.16 -5.84
C GLU A 65 7.64 -0.87 -5.39
N PRO A 66 8.95 -0.72 -5.67
CA PRO A 66 9.67 0.50 -5.35
C PRO A 66 8.92 1.75 -5.87
N GLY A 67 8.70 2.72 -4.98
CA GLY A 67 8.02 3.97 -5.33
C GLY A 67 6.52 3.86 -5.62
N LYS A 68 5.88 2.70 -5.37
CA LYS A 68 4.43 2.55 -5.42
C LYS A 68 3.84 2.38 -4.03
N MET A 69 2.59 2.81 -3.88
CA MET A 69 1.83 2.69 -2.63
C MET A 69 0.62 1.77 -2.81
N LEU A 70 0.33 0.95 -1.80
CA LEU A 70 -0.99 0.35 -1.59
C LEU A 70 -1.74 1.23 -0.60
N LEU A 71 -2.92 1.71 -0.96
CA LEU A 71 -3.76 2.51 -0.08
C LEU A 71 -5.18 1.96 -0.11
N ILE A 72 -5.77 1.76 1.05
CA ILE A 72 -7.15 1.34 1.25
C ILE A 72 -7.85 2.47 1.98
N ASP A 73 -8.93 2.95 1.38
CA ASP A 73 -9.84 3.89 1.99
C ASP A 73 -11.01 3.12 2.59
N THR A 74 -11.13 3.17 3.92
CA THR A 74 -12.18 2.43 4.63
C THR A 74 -13.52 3.15 4.63
N GLU A 75 -13.54 4.45 4.35
CA GLU A 75 -14.76 5.24 4.19
C GLU A 75 -15.35 5.04 2.78
N GLU A 76 -14.51 5.11 1.74
CA GLU A 76 -14.92 4.82 0.35
C GLU A 76 -14.99 3.30 0.04
N GLN A 77 -14.55 2.45 0.97
CA GLN A 77 -14.51 0.98 0.85
C GLN A 77 -13.80 0.47 -0.41
N ARG A 78 -12.66 1.08 -0.76
CA ARG A 78 -11.90 0.69 -1.97
C ARG A 78 -10.40 0.81 -1.82
N ILE A 79 -9.70 0.13 -2.72
CA ILE A 79 -8.26 0.29 -2.92
C ILE A 79 -8.04 1.48 -3.86
N ILE A 80 -7.21 2.43 -3.43
CA ILE A 80 -6.76 3.56 -4.24
C ILE A 80 -5.39 3.19 -4.83
N TYR A 81 -5.28 3.29 -6.16
CA TYR A 81 -4.07 2.92 -6.88
C TYR A 81 -3.06 4.07 -6.93
N ASP A 82 -1.78 3.71 -7.06
CA ASP A 82 -0.63 4.63 -7.05
C ASP A 82 -0.77 5.85 -7.97
N GLU A 83 -1.27 5.66 -9.21
CA GLU A 83 -1.47 6.76 -10.16
C GLU A 83 -2.49 7.78 -9.66
N GLU A 84 -3.59 7.31 -9.07
CA GLU A 84 -4.64 8.18 -8.51
C GLU A 84 -4.10 8.97 -7.31
N ILE A 85 -3.36 8.33 -6.41
CA ILE A 85 -2.74 8.98 -5.25
C ILE A 85 -1.80 10.10 -5.71
N LYS A 86 -0.89 9.77 -6.63
CA LYS A 86 0.11 10.72 -7.15
C LYS A 86 -0.55 11.87 -7.89
N GLN A 87 -1.60 11.59 -8.66
CA GLN A 87 -2.34 12.62 -9.37
C GLN A 87 -3.04 13.58 -8.41
N ARG A 88 -3.75 13.08 -7.39
CA ARG A 88 -4.42 13.91 -6.37
C ARG A 88 -3.43 14.85 -5.68
N VAL A 89 -2.32 14.31 -5.17
CA VAL A 89 -1.29 15.10 -4.48
C VAL A 89 -0.64 16.12 -5.42
N ALA A 90 -0.36 15.74 -6.68
CA ALA A 90 0.21 16.65 -7.66
C ALA A 90 -0.74 17.81 -8.02
N THR A 91 -2.07 17.59 -7.97
CA THR A 91 -3.06 18.64 -8.23
C THR A 91 -3.37 19.49 -7.01
N GLU A 92 -3.42 18.92 -5.81
CA GLU A 92 -3.68 19.67 -4.56
C GLU A 92 -2.53 20.63 -4.23
N LEU A 93 -1.28 20.23 -4.50
CA LEU A 93 -0.10 21.08 -4.29
C LEU A 93 -0.02 22.29 -5.25
N ILE A 94 -0.87 22.35 -6.29
CA ILE A 94 -0.90 23.49 -7.23
C ILE A 94 -1.81 24.62 -6.73
N GLU A 95 -2.69 24.38 -5.76
CA GLU A 95 -3.62 25.39 -5.24
C GLU A 95 -3.09 26.17 -4.01
N VAL A 96 -1.83 25.97 -3.60
CA VAL A 96 -1.19 26.63 -2.45
C VAL A 96 -0.15 27.67 -2.87
#